data_AF-A0A392SGG5-F1
#
_entry.id   AF-A0A392SGG5-F1
#
_cell.length_a   1.000
_cell.length_b   1.000
_cell.length_c   1.000
_cell.angle_alpha   90.00
_cell.angle_beta   90.00
_cell.angle_gamma   90.00
#
_symmetry.space_group_name_H-M   'P 1'
#
loop_
_entity.id
_entity.type
_entity.pdbx_description
1 polymer ?
#
loop_
_entity_poly.entity_id
_entity_poly.type
_entity_poly.pdbx_seq_one_letter_code
_entity_poly.pdbx_strand_id
1 'polypeptide(L)' 'MTEEKKKLRRKTLAKWLKESILRLGPTFIKIGQQFSTRVDILPQEYVDQLSELQ' A
#
# COMPACT_ATOMS: atom_id res chain seq x y z
N MET A 1 5.76 -10.06 -19.21
CA MET A 1 4.77 -9.06 -18.72
C MET A 1 5.31 -7.68 -19.04
N THR A 2 4.52 -6.80 -19.66
CA THR A 2 4.92 -5.40 -19.90
C THR A 2 4.99 -4.63 -18.58
N GLU A 3 5.81 -3.58 -18.51
CA GLU A 3 5.92 -2.73 -17.31
C GLU A 3 4.57 -2.12 -16.91
N GLU A 4 3.75 -1.78 -17.89
CA GLU A 4 2.39 -1.29 -17.68
C GLU A 4 1.49 -2.32 -16.96
N LYS A 5 1.56 -3.60 -17.39
CA LYS A 5 0.83 -4.69 -16.72
C LYS A 5 1.31 -4.90 -15.28
N LYS A 6 2.62 -4.76 -15.02
CA LYS A 6 3.17 -4.83 -13.65
C LYS A 6 2.65 -3.68 -12.79
N LYS A 7 2.65 -2.45 -13.33
CA LYS A 7 2.15 -1.25 -12.64
C LYS A 7 0.68 -1.40 -12.26
N LEU A 8 -0.15 -1.84 -13.20
CA LEU A 8 -1.57 -2.07 -12.96
C LEU A 8 -1.79 -3.12 -11.86
N ARG A 9 -1.05 -4.24 -11.91
CA ARG A 9 -1.13 -5.28 -10.88
C ARG A 9 -0.73 -4.75 -9.49
N ARG A 10 0.33 -3.93 -9.39
CA ARG A 10 0.74 -3.32 -8.12
C ARG A 10 -0.32 -2.40 -7.55
N LYS A 11 -0.99 -1.59 -8.38
CA LYS A 11 -2.12 -0.75 -7.94
C LYS A 11 -3.26 -1.57 -7.32
N THR A 12 -3.63 -2.68 -7.97
CA THR A 12 -4.70 -3.56 -7.46
C THR A 12 -4.30 -4.17 -6.11
N LEU A 13 -3.07 -4.66 -5.99
CA LEU A 13 -2.57 -5.25 -4.74
C LEU A 13 -2.42 -4.22 -3.62
N ALA A 14 -1.96 -3.01 -3.93
CA ALA A 14 -1.84 -1.91 -2.97
C ALA A 14 -3.20 -1.53 -2.36
N LYS A 15 -4.24 -1.44 -3.20
CA LYS A 15 -5.60 -1.18 -2.72
C LYS A 15 -6.10 -2.31 -1.81
N TRP A 16 -5.92 -3.55 -2.24
CA TRP A 16 -6.29 -4.72 -1.44
C TRP A 16 -5.56 -4.78 -0.08
N LEU A 17 -4.27 -4.41 -0.06
CA LEU A 17 -3.47 -4.35 1.17
C LEU A 17 -4.04 -3.32 2.14
N LYS A 18 -4.31 -2.09 1.67
CA LYS A 18 -4.90 -1.02 2.50
C LYS A 18 -6.24 -1.47 3.10
N GLU A 19 -7.13 -2.03 2.28
CA GLU A 19 -8.43 -2.54 2.73
C GLU A 19 -8.28 -3.66 3.78
N SER A 20 -7.28 -4.53 3.62
CA SER A 20 -6.96 -5.58 4.59
C SER A 20 -6.44 -5.00 5.90
N ILE A 21 -5.54 -4.01 5.84
CA ILE A 21 -5.03 -3.29 7.02
C ILE A 21 -6.17 -2.62 7.81
N LEU A 22 -7.10 -1.96 7.11
CA LEU A 22 -8.28 -1.34 7.74
C LEU A 22 -9.14 -2.38 8.49
N ARG A 23 -9.36 -3.56 7.89
CA ARG A 23 -10.13 -4.66 8.51
C ARG A 23 -9.42 -5.27 9.73
N LEU A 24 -8.09 -5.34 9.70
CA LEU A 24 -7.29 -5.86 10.81
C LEU A 24 -7.21 -4.89 12.01
N GLY A 25 -7.54 -3.61 11.80
CA GLY A 25 -7.76 -2.65 12.86
C GLY A 25 -6.50 -1.89 13.32
N PRO A 26 -6.57 -1.23 14.50
CA PRO A 26 -5.69 -0.11 14.85
C PRO A 26 -4.20 -0.45 14.94
N THR A 27 -3.84 -1.69 15.32
CA THR A 27 -2.44 -2.12 15.33
C THR A 27 -1.85 -2.13 13.93
N PHE A 28 -2.57 -2.70 12.96
CA PHE A 28 -2.10 -2.77 11.58
C PHE A 28 -2.20 -1.44 10.86
N ILE A 29 -3.18 -0.59 11.21
CA ILE A 29 -3.25 0.79 10.70
C ILE A 29 -1.98 1.56 11.06
N LYS A 30 -1.53 1.48 12.32
CA LYS A 30 -0.27 2.13 12.76
C LYS A 30 0.95 1.61 12.00
N ILE A 31 1.01 0.30 11.76
CA ILE A 31 2.08 -0.30 10.94
C ILE A 31 2.01 0.26 9.51
N GLY A 32 0.83 0.29 8.89
CA GLY A 32 0.63 0.85 7.56
C GLY A 32 1.06 2.32 7.46
N GLN A 33 0.71 3.14 8.45
CA GLN A 33 1.14 4.53 8.56
C GLN A 33 2.68 4.67 8.70
N GLN A 34 3.35 3.75 9.38
CA GLN A 34 4.82 3.80 9.48
C GLN A 34 5.51 3.51 8.15
N PHE A 35 4.89 2.68 7.30
CA PHE A 35 5.39 2.33 5.98
C PHE A 35 4.95 3.30 4.87
N SER A 36 3.93 4.13 5.11
CA SER A 36 3.38 5.05 4.10
C SER A 36 4.34 6.16 3.64
N THR A 37 5.50 6.29 4.28
CA THR A 37 6.55 7.27 3.94
C THR A 37 7.84 6.62 3.42
N ARG A 38 7.88 5.28 3.32
CA ARG A 38 9.09 4.50 2.97
C ARG A 38 9.12 4.07 1.49
N VAL A 39 9.28 5.04 0.60
CA VAL A 39 9.46 4.83 -0.87
C VAL A 39 10.71 4.01 -1.23
N ASP A 40 11.65 3.92 -0.30
CA ASP A 40 12.85 3.09 -0.41
C ASP A 40 12.59 1.59 -0.20
N ILE A 41 11.47 1.24 0.45
CA ILE A 41 11.09 -0.16 0.75
C ILE A 41 9.96 -0.64 -0.18
N LEU A 42 8.95 0.20 -0.39
CA LEU A 42 7.73 -0.18 -1.10
C LEU A 42 7.64 0.55 -2.46
N PRO A 43 7.15 -0.12 -3.52
CA PRO A 43 6.83 0.56 -4.76
C PRO A 43 5.83 1.70 -4.53
N GLN A 44 5.94 2.78 -5.31
CA GLN A 44 5.13 3.99 -5.17
C GLN A 44 3.63 3.69 -5.06
N GLU A 45 3.10 2.71 -5.80
CA GLU A 45 1.67 2.40 -5.77
C GLU A 45 1.17 1.93 -4.39
N TYR A 46 2.04 1.29 -3.59
CA TYR A 46 1.72 0.89 -2.21
C TYR A 46 1.84 2.07 -1.25
N VAL A 47 2.88 2.88 -1.40
CA VAL A 47 3.09 4.10 -0.61
C VAL A 47 1.88 5.03 -0.76
N ASP A 48 1.43 5.25 -2.00
CA ASP A 48 0.26 6.06 -2.32
C ASP A 48 -0.98 5.56 -1.55
N GLN A 49 -1.28 4.26 -1.60
CA GLN A 49 -2.43 3.69 -0.90
C GLN A 49 -2.29 3.71 0.63
N LEU A 50 -1.09 3.45 1.18
CA LEU A 50 -0.87 3.48 2.63
C LEU A 50 -0.90 4.90 3.19
N SER A 51 -0.58 5.92 2.38
CA SER A 51 -0.64 7.33 2.79
C SER A 51 -2.06 7.80 3.11
N GLU A 52 -3.08 7.16 2.53
CA GLU A 52 -4.50 7.41 2.85
C GLU A 52 -4.93 6.91 4.25
N LEU A 53 -4.04 6.27 5.00
CA LEU A 53 -4.30 5.85 6.39
C LEU A 53 -4.07 6.97 7.42
N GLN A 54 -3.52 8.12 7.00
CA GLN A 54 -3.22 9.28 7.87
C GLN A 54 -4.36 10.29 7.92
#